data_AF-A0A842Y9J7-F1
#
_entry.id   AF-A0A842Y9J7-F1
#
_cell.length_a   1.000
_cell.length_b   1.000
_cell.length_c   1.000
_cell.angle_alpha   90.00
_cell.angle_beta   90.00
_cell.angle_gamma   90.00
#
_symmetry.space_group_name_H-M   'P 1'
#
loop_
_entity.id
_entity.type
_entity.pdbx_description
1 polymer ?
#
loop_
_entity_poly.entity_id
_entity_poly.type
_entity_poly.pdbx_seq_one_letter_code
_entity_poly.pdbx_strand_id
1 'polypeptide(L)'
;MLYKKKYKQFREMAGSVGVGDDSISDDEDEEGDAGDDCDNNMAQHYEKEKYAFVDTHPGHSFSHLAKLKLLVIPKVALPQTKLCNIKDLEIKSENPIDDTKESRENYAKMALLMFYPFRHLNDLKKKGSYWKKFHRELKIWKINRKRSKKSTKRKHTKFWERGFQILQNMQDTLTMEKKVKRARDPITMITQCEQPDDPGTKTRQNDENDPVSDILQFCSTKM
;
A
#
# COMPACT_ATOMS: atom_id res chain seq x y z
N MET A 1 9.35 -0.60 3.23
CA MET A 1 8.46 -0.37 4.39
C MET A 1 9.27 -0.65 5.63
N LEU A 2 9.31 0.31 6.56
CA LEU A 2 10.14 0.22 7.75
C LEU A 2 9.34 -0.13 9.01
N TYR A 3 8.04 0.15 9.02
CA TYR A 3 7.16 -0.12 10.14
C TYR A 3 6.01 -1.02 9.69
N LYS A 4 5.52 -1.86 10.61
CA LYS A 4 4.35 -2.73 10.39
C LYS A 4 3.38 -2.57 11.56
N LYS A 5 2.09 -2.51 11.26
CA LYS A 5 1.03 -2.56 12.29
C LYS A 5 1.02 -3.93 12.95
N LYS A 6 1.02 -3.95 14.28
CA LYS A 6 0.86 -5.12 15.14
C LYS A 6 -0.33 -4.91 16.05
N TYR A 7 -0.99 -6.00 16.41
CA TYR A 7 -2.09 -5.99 17.36
C TYR A 7 -1.54 -6.30 18.74
N LYS A 8 -2.10 -5.65 19.76
CA LYS A 8 -1.79 -5.95 21.15
C LYS A 8 -2.33 -7.33 21.49
N GLN A 9 -1.61 -8.08 22.31
CA GLN A 9 -2.12 -9.35 22.84
C GLN A 9 -3.20 -9.08 23.90
N PHE A 10 -4.06 -10.06 24.18
CA PHE A 10 -5.15 -9.91 25.17
C PHE A 10 -4.64 -9.45 26.55
N ARG A 11 -3.49 -9.96 27.00
CA ARG A 11 -2.85 -9.55 28.25
C ARG A 11 -2.47 -8.06 28.27
N GLU A 12 -1.95 -7.54 27.14
CA GLU A 12 -1.56 -6.14 26.99
C GLU A 12 -2.78 -5.19 26.92
N MET A 13 -3.97 -5.71 26.60
CA MET A 13 -5.22 -4.91 26.57
C MET A 13 -5.89 -4.82 27.95
N ALA A 14 -5.72 -5.84 28.81
CA ALA A 14 -6.35 -5.89 30.14
C ALA A 14 -5.79 -4.86 31.13
N GLY A 15 -4.50 -4.51 31.03
CA GLY A 15 -3.86 -3.50 31.90
C GLY A 15 -4.28 -2.05 31.65
N SER A 16 -5.20 -1.78 30.72
CA SER A 16 -5.71 -0.44 30.42
C SER A 16 -7.07 -0.12 31.05
N VAL A 17 -7.64 -1.06 31.83
CA VAL A 17 -8.84 -0.86 32.64
C VAL A 17 -8.38 -0.73 34.09
N GLY A 18 -8.38 0.49 34.61
CA GLY A 18 -7.67 0.85 35.84
C GLY A 18 -8.12 0.13 37.11
N VAL A 19 -7.14 -0.13 37.98
CA VAL A 19 -7.23 -0.08 39.44
C VAL A 19 -5.96 0.64 39.93
N GLY A 20 -6.10 1.40 41.01
CA GLY A 20 -5.21 2.50 41.39
C GLY A 20 -3.78 2.13 41.77
N ASP A 21 -2.96 3.17 41.75
CA ASP A 21 -1.85 3.48 42.68
C ASP A 21 -1.39 2.32 43.57
N ASP A 22 -0.21 1.77 43.27
CA ASP A 22 0.83 1.74 44.28
C ASP A 22 2.22 1.64 43.66
N SER A 23 3.17 2.27 44.34
CA SER A 23 4.57 2.39 43.96
C SER A 23 5.28 1.04 44.19
N ILE A 24 5.98 0.48 43.21
CA ILE A 24 7.08 -0.46 43.49
C ILE A 24 8.11 -0.44 42.37
N SER A 25 9.34 -0.17 42.79
CA SER A 25 10.59 -0.30 42.06
C SER A 25 11.07 -1.74 42.05
N ASP A 26 12.13 -1.95 41.27
CA ASP A 26 13.00 -3.14 41.25
C ASP A 26 12.37 -4.33 40.50
N ASP A 27 13.12 -5.20 39.84
CA ASP A 27 14.42 -5.21 39.19
C ASP A 27 14.33 -6.48 38.33
N GLU A 28 15.37 -6.75 37.56
CA GLU A 28 15.57 -7.95 36.74
C GLU A 28 15.12 -9.26 37.43
N ASP A 29 14.26 -10.04 36.76
CA ASP A 29 14.21 -11.49 36.93
C ASP A 29 13.87 -12.16 35.57
N GLU A 30 14.92 -12.68 34.96
CA GLU A 30 14.92 -13.72 33.96
C GLU A 30 14.69 -15.04 34.70
N GLU A 31 13.57 -15.75 34.49
CA GLU A 31 13.47 -17.23 34.47
C GLU A 31 12.06 -17.64 33.99
N GLY A 32 12.04 -18.71 33.19
CA GLY A 32 10.94 -19.04 32.29
C GLY A 32 9.76 -19.79 32.90
N ASP A 33 8.63 -19.73 32.19
CA ASP A 33 7.58 -20.73 32.32
C ASP A 33 6.98 -21.04 30.94
N ALA A 34 6.79 -22.33 30.72
CA ALA A 34 6.53 -22.97 29.44
C ALA A 34 5.09 -22.73 28.98
N GLY A 35 4.92 -22.21 27.76
CA GLY A 35 3.61 -22.03 27.15
C GLY A 35 3.66 -21.70 25.66
N ASP A 36 3.39 -22.73 24.86
CA ASP A 36 2.95 -22.72 23.45
C ASP A 36 4.00 -22.34 22.37
N ASP A 37 4.63 -23.38 21.84
CA ASP A 37 5.74 -23.37 20.88
C ASP A 37 5.29 -23.15 19.43
N CYS A 38 4.38 -22.19 19.17
CA CYS A 38 3.88 -21.91 17.82
C CYS A 38 4.10 -20.48 17.28
N ASP A 39 4.72 -19.54 18.04
CA ASP A 39 4.91 -18.13 17.59
C ASP A 39 6.37 -17.62 17.60
N ASN A 40 7.36 -18.51 17.78
CA ASN A 40 8.76 -18.11 17.96
C ASN A 40 9.50 -17.63 16.71
N ASN A 41 8.93 -17.76 15.50
CA ASN A 41 9.58 -17.30 14.26
C ASN A 41 9.29 -15.82 13.89
N MET A 42 8.33 -15.15 14.54
CA MET A 42 7.96 -13.76 14.17
C MET A 42 8.80 -12.69 14.88
N ALA A 43 9.28 -12.94 16.09
CA ALA A 43 10.02 -11.96 16.90
C ALA A 43 11.37 -11.54 16.28
N GLN A 44 11.97 -12.40 15.44
CA GLN A 44 13.28 -12.16 14.87
C GLN A 44 13.32 -11.01 13.85
N HIS A 45 12.18 -10.60 13.29
CA HIS A 45 12.10 -9.64 12.19
C HIS A 45 11.88 -8.18 12.62
N TYR A 46 11.62 -7.92 13.91
CA TYR A 46 11.28 -6.58 14.42
C TYR A 46 12.30 -6.09 15.45
N GLU A 47 12.50 -4.78 15.50
CA GLU A 47 13.17 -4.14 16.63
C GLU A 47 12.24 -4.17 17.86
N LYS A 48 12.82 -4.11 19.06
CA LYS A 48 12.06 -4.18 20.32
C LYS A 48 11.15 -2.96 20.54
N GLU A 49 11.46 -1.82 19.92
CA GLU A 49 10.69 -0.58 20.06
C GLU A 49 9.27 -0.69 19.47
N LYS A 50 8.28 -0.39 20.31
CA LYS A 50 6.86 -0.31 19.96
C LYS A 50 6.42 1.16 19.98
N TYR A 51 5.71 1.59 18.95
CA TYR A 51 5.19 2.95 18.82
C TYR A 51 3.67 2.93 18.89
N ALA A 52 3.12 3.44 19.99
CA ALA A 52 1.67 3.55 20.16
C ALA A 52 1.09 4.62 19.22
N PHE A 53 -0.18 4.43 18.83
CA PHE A 53 -0.92 5.52 18.18
C PHE A 53 -1.30 6.58 19.23
N VAL A 54 -1.63 7.79 18.79
CA VAL A 54 -2.25 8.79 19.69
C VAL A 54 -3.61 8.31 20.18
N ASP A 55 -4.02 8.72 21.37
CA ASP A 55 -5.23 8.21 22.06
C ASP A 55 -6.53 8.43 21.27
N THR A 56 -6.55 9.47 20.42
CA THR A 56 -7.69 9.78 19.53
C THR A 56 -7.78 8.84 18.31
N HIS A 57 -6.75 8.03 18.05
CA HIS A 57 -6.74 7.12 16.92
C HIS A 57 -7.51 5.84 17.30
N PRO A 58 -8.42 5.35 16.44
CA PRO A 58 -9.25 4.19 16.76
C PRO A 58 -8.44 2.93 17.09
N GLY A 59 -7.23 2.80 16.53
CA GLY A 59 -6.32 1.70 16.79
C GLY A 59 -5.48 1.79 18.06
N HIS A 60 -5.56 2.86 18.85
CA HIS A 60 -4.69 3.07 20.02
C HIS A 60 -4.81 1.93 21.04
N SER A 61 -6.03 1.52 21.38
CA SER A 61 -6.26 0.55 22.45
C SER A 61 -5.79 -0.86 22.08
N PHE A 62 -5.81 -1.23 20.80
CA PHE A 62 -5.58 -2.61 20.35
C PHE A 62 -4.42 -2.79 19.36
N SER A 63 -3.72 -1.73 18.95
CA SER A 63 -2.61 -1.85 17.99
C SER A 63 -1.50 -0.84 18.21
N HIS A 64 -0.32 -1.16 17.68
CA HIS A 64 0.86 -0.30 17.68
C HIS A 64 1.66 -0.53 16.38
N LEU A 65 2.65 0.33 16.11
CA LEU A 65 3.62 0.12 15.05
C LEU A 65 4.89 -0.53 15.62
N ALA A 66 5.37 -1.58 14.97
CA ALA A 66 6.67 -2.19 15.24
C ALA A 66 7.62 -1.87 14.09
N LYS A 67 8.87 -1.52 14.41
CA LYS A 67 9.91 -1.27 13.42
C LYS A 67 10.51 -2.59 12.95
N LEU A 68 10.74 -2.72 11.65
CA LEU A 68 11.34 -3.90 11.03
C LEU A 68 12.87 -3.79 11.05
N LYS A 69 13.58 -4.87 11.35
CA LYS A 69 15.05 -4.90 11.29
C LYS A 69 15.59 -4.73 9.87
N LEU A 70 14.81 -5.18 8.88
CA LEU A 70 15.15 -5.09 7.47
C LEU A 70 14.04 -4.36 6.70
N LEU A 71 14.44 -3.59 5.71
CA LEU A 71 13.49 -2.92 4.83
C LEU A 71 12.77 -3.95 3.96
N VAL A 72 11.45 -4.02 4.07
CA VAL A 72 10.63 -4.94 3.27
C VAL A 72 9.96 -4.19 2.12
N ILE A 73 9.92 -4.78 0.93
CA ILE A 73 9.18 -4.24 -0.22
C ILE A 73 7.71 -4.67 -0.10
N PRO A 74 6.74 -3.72 -0.04
CA PRO A 74 5.32 -4.05 -0.06
C PRO A 74 4.95 -4.81 -1.34
N LYS A 75 4.29 -5.96 -1.17
CA LYS A 75 3.61 -6.62 -2.28
C LYS A 75 2.24 -5.96 -2.44
N VAL A 76 2.02 -5.28 -3.56
CA VAL A 76 0.73 -4.67 -3.89
C VAL A 76 0.11 -5.50 -5.01
N ALA A 77 -1.03 -6.12 -4.73
CA ALA A 77 -1.85 -6.74 -5.76
C ALA A 77 -2.84 -5.69 -6.26
N LEU A 78 -2.77 -5.37 -7.55
CA LEU A 78 -3.76 -4.53 -8.22
C LEU A 78 -4.64 -5.44 -9.05
N PRO A 79 -5.98 -5.26 -9.03
CA PRO A 79 -6.84 -6.03 -9.91
C PRO A 79 -6.41 -5.78 -11.36
N GLN A 80 -6.25 -6.86 -12.12
CA GLN A 80 -5.99 -6.78 -13.56
C GLN A 80 -7.04 -5.86 -14.18
N THR A 81 -6.63 -4.97 -15.09
CA THR A 81 -7.42 -3.91 -15.76
C THR A 81 -7.64 -2.58 -15.01
N LYS A 82 -7.42 -2.46 -13.69
CA LYS A 82 -7.73 -1.21 -12.97
C LYS A 82 -6.73 -0.07 -13.20
N LEU A 83 -5.51 -0.36 -13.64
CA LEU A 83 -4.59 0.63 -14.19
C LEU A 83 -4.43 0.37 -15.69
N CYS A 84 -5.08 1.21 -16.51
CA CYS A 84 -4.90 1.20 -17.97
C CYS A 84 -3.50 1.71 -18.35
N ASN A 85 -3.09 1.49 -19.61
CA ASN A 85 -1.77 1.98 -20.01
C ASN A 85 -1.75 3.51 -20.03
N ILE A 86 -0.59 4.08 -19.71
CA ILE A 86 -0.36 5.52 -19.76
C ILE A 86 -0.63 6.12 -21.15
N LYS A 87 -0.43 5.33 -22.22
CA LYS A 87 -0.70 5.74 -23.60
C LYS A 87 -2.18 6.02 -23.83
N ASP A 88 -3.03 5.18 -23.27
CA ASP A 88 -4.49 5.22 -23.43
C ASP A 88 -5.10 6.44 -22.71
N LEU A 89 -4.34 7.08 -21.81
CA LEU A 89 -4.76 8.28 -21.09
C LEU A 89 -4.61 9.58 -21.91
N GLU A 90 -3.94 9.53 -23.07
CA GLU A 90 -3.70 10.68 -23.95
C GLU A 90 -3.26 11.94 -23.18
N ILE A 91 -2.28 11.86 -22.27
CA ILE A 91 -1.98 12.92 -21.29
C ILE A 91 -1.77 14.33 -21.88
N LYS A 92 -1.42 14.42 -23.18
CA LYS A 92 -1.22 15.67 -23.92
C LYS A 92 -2.50 16.25 -24.55
N SER A 93 -3.57 15.46 -24.66
CA SER A 93 -4.85 15.89 -25.22
C SER A 93 -5.68 16.63 -24.18
N GLU A 94 -6.14 17.83 -24.51
CA GLU A 94 -7.03 18.63 -23.66
C GLU A 94 -8.47 18.09 -23.69
N ASN A 95 -8.91 17.57 -24.83
CA ASN A 95 -10.26 17.07 -25.07
C ASN A 95 -10.23 15.62 -25.58
N PRO A 96 -10.02 14.63 -24.69
CA PRO A 96 -10.07 13.22 -25.07
C PRO A 96 -11.51 12.76 -25.33
N ILE A 97 -11.64 11.60 -26.02
CA ILE A 97 -12.90 10.87 -26.21
C ILE A 97 -13.44 10.39 -24.84
N ASP A 98 -14.75 10.15 -24.74
CA ASP A 98 -15.41 9.81 -23.47
C ASP A 98 -14.83 8.56 -22.77
N ASP A 99 -14.53 7.49 -23.51
CA ASP A 99 -13.89 6.27 -22.96
C ASP A 99 -12.53 6.58 -22.30
N THR A 100 -11.77 7.50 -22.91
CA THR A 100 -10.50 7.98 -22.38
C THR A 100 -10.70 8.85 -21.13
N LYS A 101 -11.82 9.55 -20.99
CA LYS A 101 -12.16 10.30 -19.76
C LYS A 101 -12.41 9.36 -18.60
N GLU A 102 -13.15 8.27 -18.82
CA GLU A 102 -13.38 7.26 -17.79
C GLU A 102 -12.06 6.60 -17.36
N SER A 103 -11.25 6.19 -18.32
CA SER A 103 -9.91 5.62 -18.08
C SER A 103 -9.02 6.56 -17.27
N ARG A 104 -9.07 7.88 -17.57
CA ARG A 104 -8.38 8.92 -16.80
C ARG A 104 -8.85 9.01 -15.35
N GLU A 105 -10.16 8.96 -15.11
CA GLU A 105 -10.70 9.02 -13.75
C GLU A 105 -10.30 7.77 -12.94
N ASN A 106 -10.44 6.58 -13.53
CA ASN A 106 -10.07 5.31 -12.88
C ASN A 106 -8.58 5.25 -12.56
N TYR A 107 -7.72 5.61 -13.52
CA TYR A 107 -6.28 5.67 -13.30
C TYR A 107 -5.91 6.67 -12.21
N ALA A 108 -6.46 7.89 -12.26
CA ALA A 108 -6.18 8.92 -11.26
C ALA A 108 -6.64 8.51 -9.87
N LYS A 109 -7.82 7.89 -9.77
CA LYS A 109 -8.36 7.38 -8.51
C LYS A 109 -7.39 6.38 -7.87
N MET A 110 -6.91 5.39 -8.63
CA MET A 110 -5.96 4.40 -8.14
C MET A 110 -4.62 5.03 -7.76
N ALA A 111 -4.07 5.90 -8.59
CA ALA A 111 -2.82 6.60 -8.30
C ALA A 111 -2.91 7.46 -7.03
N LEU A 112 -4.02 8.17 -6.84
CA LEU A 112 -4.24 8.99 -5.67
C LEU A 112 -4.47 8.14 -4.40
N LEU A 113 -5.20 7.03 -4.49
CA LEU A 113 -5.36 6.09 -3.38
C LEU A 113 -4.01 5.53 -2.90
N MET A 114 -3.10 5.22 -3.81
CA MET A 114 -1.80 4.65 -3.46
C MET A 114 -0.80 5.68 -2.93
N PHE A 115 -0.81 6.91 -3.47
CA PHE A 115 0.32 7.83 -3.34
C PHE A 115 -0.04 9.25 -2.93
N TYR A 116 -1.31 9.55 -2.67
CA TYR A 116 -1.75 10.84 -2.17
C TYR A 116 -2.27 10.70 -0.73
N PRO A 117 -1.80 11.52 0.22
CA PRO A 117 -2.34 11.49 1.58
C PRO A 117 -3.76 12.09 1.59
N PHE A 118 -4.73 11.37 2.17
CA PHE A 118 -6.12 11.81 2.30
C PHE A 118 -6.71 11.36 3.64
N ARG A 119 -7.75 12.07 4.12
CA ARG A 119 -8.57 11.66 5.27
C ARG A 119 -9.98 11.31 4.85
N HIS A 120 -10.50 12.02 3.86
CA HIS A 120 -11.82 11.79 3.30
C HIS A 120 -11.73 11.58 1.79
N LEU A 121 -12.68 10.85 1.21
CA LEU A 121 -12.70 10.58 -0.24
C LEU A 121 -12.78 11.85 -1.08
N ASN A 122 -13.42 12.90 -0.56
CA ASN A 122 -13.51 14.20 -1.20
C ASN A 122 -12.14 14.89 -1.33
N ASP A 123 -11.15 14.57 -0.49
CA ASP A 123 -9.80 15.12 -0.59
C ASP A 123 -9.09 14.67 -1.87
N LEU A 124 -9.47 13.51 -2.42
CA LEU A 124 -8.92 12.93 -3.64
C LEU A 124 -9.49 13.62 -4.90
N LYS A 125 -10.61 14.34 -4.79
CA LYS A 125 -11.22 15.03 -5.92
C LYS A 125 -10.83 16.51 -5.95
N LYS A 126 -10.81 17.08 -7.16
CA LYS A 126 -10.74 18.53 -7.37
C LYS A 126 -11.84 18.93 -8.35
N LYS A 127 -12.80 19.76 -7.91
CA LYS A 127 -14.00 20.10 -8.71
C LYS A 127 -14.71 18.83 -9.23
N GLY A 128 -14.91 17.85 -8.33
CA GLY A 128 -15.58 16.58 -8.63
C GLY A 128 -14.75 15.51 -9.36
N SER A 129 -13.54 15.82 -9.83
CA SER A 129 -12.73 14.90 -10.67
C SER A 129 -11.44 14.48 -9.98
N TYR A 130 -11.13 13.18 -10.02
CA TYR A 130 -9.85 12.61 -9.60
C TYR A 130 -8.74 12.99 -10.60
N TRP A 131 -9.05 12.95 -11.91
CA TRP A 131 -8.07 13.30 -12.93
C TRP A 131 -7.55 14.73 -12.77
N LYS A 132 -8.43 15.70 -12.53
CA LYS A 132 -8.05 17.11 -12.30
C LYS A 132 -7.12 17.27 -11.09
N LYS A 133 -7.30 16.45 -10.05
CA LYS A 133 -6.43 16.42 -8.87
C LYS A 133 -5.07 15.84 -9.22
N PHE A 134 -5.04 14.62 -9.77
CA PHE A 134 -3.81 13.93 -10.16
C PHE A 134 -2.98 14.75 -11.15
N HIS A 135 -3.61 15.26 -12.20
CA HIS A 135 -2.95 16.03 -13.25
C HIS A 135 -2.36 17.35 -12.73
N ARG A 136 -2.98 17.98 -11.71
CA ARG A 136 -2.41 19.14 -11.02
C ARG A 136 -1.11 18.78 -10.31
N GLU A 137 -1.11 17.71 -9.51
CA GLU A 137 0.09 17.27 -8.79
C GLU A 137 1.21 16.88 -9.77
N LEU A 138 0.86 16.18 -10.86
CA LEU A 138 1.79 15.82 -11.93
C LEU A 138 2.41 17.07 -12.59
N LYS A 139 1.61 18.10 -12.86
CA LYS A 139 2.10 19.39 -13.41
C LYS A 139 3.08 20.07 -12.45
N ILE A 140 2.75 20.14 -11.16
CA ILE A 140 3.62 20.71 -10.12
C ILE A 140 4.95 19.94 -10.06
N TRP A 141 4.89 18.61 -10.02
CA TRP A 141 6.07 17.75 -10.00
C TRP A 141 6.98 17.96 -11.22
N LYS A 142 6.42 17.99 -12.44
CA LYS A 142 7.18 18.25 -13.68
C LYS A 142 7.87 19.62 -13.66
N ILE A 143 7.18 20.65 -13.17
CA ILE A 143 7.74 22.00 -13.05
C ILE A 143 8.91 22.01 -12.05
N ASN A 144 8.73 21.40 -10.87
CA ASN A 144 9.76 21.36 -9.84
C ASN A 144 11.03 20.63 -10.31
N ARG A 145 10.87 19.58 -11.11
CA ARG A 145 11.98 18.80 -11.68
C ARG A 145 12.79 19.58 -12.71
N LYS A 146 12.14 20.48 -13.48
CA LYS A 146 12.80 21.33 -14.49
C LYS A 146 13.50 22.55 -13.89
N ARG A 147 13.07 23.03 -12.71
CA ARG A 147 13.66 24.22 -12.08
C ARG A 147 14.96 23.88 -11.36
N SER A 148 15.99 24.71 -11.55
CA SER A 148 17.25 24.64 -10.80
C SER A 148 17.03 24.84 -9.28
N LYS A 149 17.91 24.24 -8.45
CA LYS A 149 17.83 24.27 -6.97
C LYS A 149 17.85 25.69 -6.36
N LYS A 150 18.15 26.73 -7.14
CA LYS A 150 18.39 28.12 -6.70
C LYS A 150 17.14 29.01 -6.54
N SER A 151 15.92 28.51 -6.75
CA SER A 151 14.68 29.33 -6.71
C SER A 151 13.93 29.22 -5.37
N THR A 152 13.73 30.35 -4.71
CA THR A 152 13.28 30.53 -3.31
C THR A 152 11.80 30.17 -3.01
N LYS A 153 10.96 29.87 -4.01
CA LYS A 153 9.54 29.49 -3.78
C LYS A 153 9.14 28.30 -4.64
N ARG A 154 9.42 27.08 -4.17
CA ARG A 154 8.92 25.83 -4.78
C ARG A 154 7.54 25.50 -4.22
N LYS A 155 6.55 25.32 -5.09
CA LYS A 155 5.26 24.74 -4.68
C LYS A 155 5.47 23.24 -4.49
N HIS A 156 5.36 22.74 -3.25
CA HIS A 156 5.51 21.33 -2.97
C HIS A 156 4.27 20.54 -3.46
N THR A 157 4.49 19.34 -4.02
CA THR A 157 3.42 18.40 -4.38
C THR A 157 3.02 17.62 -3.14
N LYS A 158 1.73 17.43 -2.87
CA LYS A 158 1.32 16.54 -1.76
C LYS A 158 1.39 15.07 -2.16
N PHE A 159 1.34 14.80 -3.46
CA PHE A 159 1.55 13.47 -4.01
C PHE A 159 2.99 13.01 -3.74
N TRP A 160 3.15 11.77 -3.28
CA TRP A 160 4.45 11.20 -2.95
C TRP A 160 5.37 11.18 -4.18
N GLU A 161 6.54 11.81 -4.07
CA GLU A 161 7.42 12.04 -5.23
C GLU A 161 7.86 10.75 -5.94
N ARG A 162 8.13 9.69 -5.15
CA ARG A 162 8.46 8.37 -5.69
C ARG A 162 7.26 7.67 -6.33
N GLY A 163 6.03 8.05 -5.98
CA GLY A 163 4.82 7.49 -6.57
C GLY A 163 4.78 7.63 -8.09
N PHE A 164 5.24 8.76 -8.64
CA PHE A 164 5.33 8.94 -10.10
C PHE A 164 6.33 8.01 -10.76
N GLN A 165 7.44 7.71 -10.08
CA GLN A 165 8.45 6.76 -10.56
C GLN A 165 7.91 5.33 -10.50
N ILE A 166 7.21 4.98 -9.43
CA ILE A 166 6.58 3.66 -9.29
C ILE A 166 5.53 3.44 -10.38
N LEU A 167 4.66 4.43 -10.63
CA LEU A 167 3.67 4.34 -11.72
C LEU A 167 4.33 4.16 -13.10
N GLN A 168 5.45 4.85 -13.35
CA GLN A 168 6.22 4.65 -14.58
C GLN A 168 6.81 3.23 -14.64
N ASN A 169 7.41 2.75 -13.55
CA ASN A 169 7.98 1.41 -13.49
C ASN A 169 6.91 0.32 -13.71
N MET A 170 5.72 0.48 -13.14
CA MET A 170 4.60 -0.45 -13.38
C MET A 170 4.27 -0.54 -14.88
N GLN A 171 4.22 0.61 -15.58
CA GLN A 171 4.01 0.63 -17.03
C GLN A 171 5.17 -0.01 -17.80
N ASP A 172 6.40 0.25 -17.39
CA ASP A 172 7.60 -0.27 -18.06
C ASP A 172 7.64 -1.80 -17.92
N THR A 173 7.37 -2.35 -16.73
CA THR A 173 7.24 -3.80 -16.48
C THR A 173 6.15 -4.42 -17.35
N LEU A 174 4.94 -3.86 -17.37
CA LEU A 174 3.85 -4.35 -18.22
C LEU A 174 4.21 -4.33 -19.71
N THR A 175 4.96 -3.32 -20.15
CA THR A 175 5.41 -3.21 -21.53
C THR A 175 6.46 -4.26 -21.87
N MET A 176 7.40 -4.51 -20.96
CA MET A 176 8.46 -5.51 -21.12
C MET A 176 7.89 -6.93 -21.12
N GLU A 177 6.99 -7.26 -20.19
CA GLU A 177 6.34 -8.57 -20.13
C GLU A 177 5.56 -8.90 -21.42
N LYS A 178 4.82 -7.92 -21.96
CA LYS A 178 4.02 -8.13 -23.19
C LYS A 178 4.85 -8.18 -24.46
N LYS A 179 5.96 -7.45 -24.53
CA LYS A 179 6.72 -7.24 -25.78
C LYS A 179 8.02 -8.02 -25.87
N VAL A 180 8.59 -8.41 -24.73
CA VAL A 180 9.84 -9.16 -24.68
C VAL A 180 9.51 -10.58 -24.30
N LYS A 181 9.44 -11.47 -25.29
CA LYS A 181 9.52 -12.91 -25.05
C LYS A 181 10.92 -13.19 -24.52
N ARG A 182 11.10 -13.13 -23.20
CA ARG A 182 12.36 -13.51 -22.56
C ARG A 182 12.65 -14.95 -22.97
N ALA A 183 13.86 -15.22 -23.48
CA ALA A 183 14.31 -16.60 -23.67
C ALA A 183 14.16 -17.31 -22.32
N ARG A 184 13.56 -18.52 -22.32
CA ARG A 184 13.43 -19.29 -21.08
C ARG A 184 14.82 -19.53 -20.53
N ASP A 185 15.01 -19.20 -19.26
CA ASP A 185 16.26 -19.48 -18.58
C ASP A 185 16.48 -21.01 -18.56
N PRO A 186 17.71 -21.53 -18.71
CA PRO A 186 17.96 -22.97 -18.71
C PRO A 186 17.37 -23.66 -17.48
N ILE A 187 17.39 -23.00 -16.32
CA ILE A 187 16.78 -23.52 -15.08
C ILE A 187 15.27 -23.68 -15.26
N THR A 188 14.57 -22.70 -15.84
CA THR A 188 13.14 -22.79 -16.14
C THR A 188 12.81 -23.83 -17.21
N MET A 189 13.78 -24.18 -18.07
CA MET A 189 13.59 -25.25 -19.06
C MET A 189 13.76 -26.66 -18.48
N ILE A 190 14.63 -26.82 -17.49
CA ILE A 190 14.97 -28.12 -16.88
C ILE A 190 14.23 -28.39 -15.57
N THR A 191 13.55 -27.39 -15.00
CA THR A 191 12.77 -27.54 -13.76
C THR A 191 11.28 -27.57 -14.06
N GLN A 192 10.60 -28.58 -13.51
CA GLN A 192 9.14 -28.63 -13.45
C GLN A 192 8.74 -28.33 -12.02
N CYS A 193 7.99 -27.25 -11.81
CA CYS A 193 7.42 -26.94 -10.50
C CYS A 193 6.09 -27.71 -10.39
N GLU A 194 6.19 -29.00 -10.09
CA GLU A 194 5.03 -29.80 -9.72
C GLU A 194 4.63 -29.37 -8.30
N GLN A 195 3.51 -28.67 -8.17
CA GLN A 195 2.85 -28.60 -6.87
C GLN A 195 2.40 -30.03 -6.55
N PRO A 196 2.69 -30.58 -5.37
CA PRO A 196 2.11 -31.85 -4.98
C PRO A 196 0.59 -31.73 -5.06
N ASP A 197 -0.06 -32.70 -5.70
CA ASP A 197 -1.50 -32.79 -5.79
C ASP A 197 -2.07 -32.99 -4.39
N ASP A 198 -2.34 -31.89 -3.67
CA ASP A 198 -3.20 -31.93 -2.50
C ASP A 198 -4.62 -32.22 -2.99
N PRO A 199 -5.26 -33.33 -2.58
CA PRO A 199 -6.59 -33.74 -3.06
C PRO A 199 -7.75 -32.84 -2.60
N GLY A 200 -7.49 -31.57 -2.25
CA GLY A 200 -8.48 -30.59 -1.81
C GLY A 200 -8.41 -29.22 -2.50
N THR A 201 -7.42 -28.94 -3.35
CA THR A 201 -7.25 -27.58 -3.89
C THR A 201 -8.00 -27.43 -5.21
N LYS A 202 -9.24 -26.93 -5.13
CA LYS A 202 -10.00 -26.48 -6.31
C LYS A 202 -9.16 -25.47 -7.09
N THR A 203 -8.76 -25.83 -8.31
CA THR A 203 -8.20 -24.92 -9.30
C THR A 203 -9.17 -23.75 -9.43
N ARG A 204 -8.79 -22.56 -8.92
CA ARG A 204 -9.55 -21.34 -9.16
C ARG A 204 -9.46 -21.07 -10.65
N GLN A 205 -10.53 -21.36 -11.37
CA GLN A 205 -10.71 -20.85 -12.72
C GLN A 205 -10.60 -19.33 -12.64
N ASN A 206 -9.74 -18.76 -13.49
CA ASN A 206 -9.65 -17.33 -13.69
C ASN A 206 -10.95 -16.87 -14.35
N ASP A 207 -11.95 -16.52 -13.55
CA ASP A 207 -13.09 -15.77 -14.04
C ASP A 207 -12.60 -14.34 -14.35
N GLU A 208 -12.32 -14.09 -15.63
CA GLU A 208 -11.98 -12.77 -16.20
C GLU A 208 -13.13 -11.75 -16.08
N ASN A 209 -14.23 -12.08 -15.41
CA ASN A 209 -15.43 -11.25 -15.29
C ASN A 209 -16.02 -11.23 -13.88
N ASP A 210 -15.21 -11.27 -12.82
CA ASP A 210 -15.73 -10.87 -11.52
C ASP A 210 -15.73 -9.33 -11.44
N PRO A 211 -16.89 -8.64 -11.41
CA PRO A 211 -16.94 -7.20 -11.21
C PRO A 211 -16.44 -6.90 -9.80
N VAL A 212 -15.11 -6.72 -9.67
CA VAL A 212 -14.47 -6.31 -8.43
C VAL A 212 -15.11 -4.99 -8.02
N SER A 213 -15.97 -5.09 -7.02
CA SER A 213 -16.75 -3.99 -6.47
C SER A 213 -15.79 -2.90 -6.04
N ASP A 214 -16.14 -1.65 -6.35
CA ASP A 214 -15.30 -0.52 -6.01
C ASP A 214 -15.10 -0.48 -4.49
N ILE A 215 -13.85 -0.59 -4.03
CA ILE A 215 -13.53 -0.68 -2.60
C ILE A 215 -14.09 0.50 -1.79
N LEU A 216 -14.35 1.63 -2.45
CA LEU A 216 -14.99 2.80 -1.84
C LEU A 216 -16.47 2.58 -1.48
N GLN A 217 -17.16 1.63 -2.11
CA GLN A 217 -18.54 1.26 -1.78
C GLN A 217 -18.66 0.71 -0.35
N PHE A 218 -17.59 0.10 0.15
CA PHE A 218 -17.52 -0.43 1.52
C PHE A 218 -17.06 0.61 2.55
N CYS A 219 -16.68 1.82 2.10
CA CYS A 219 -16.34 2.93 3.00
C CYS A 219 -17.57 3.74 3.44
N SER A 220 -18.78 3.39 2.98
CA SER A 220 -20.03 4.02 3.38
C SER A 220 -20.66 3.31 4.57
N THR A 221 -20.12 3.52 5.76
CA THR A 221 -20.77 3.12 7.01
C THR A 221 -21.08 4.36 7.84
N LYS A 222 -22.34 4.77 7.72
CA LYS A 222 -23.23 5.56 8.61
C LYS A 222 -22.67 6.76 9.40
N MET A 223 -23.35 7.89 9.20
CA MET A 223 -23.42 9.04 10.12
C MET A 223 -23.79 8.62 11.54
#